data_AF-A0A6G8NNN4-F1
#
_entry.id   AF-A0A6G8NNN4-F1
#
_cell.length_a   1.000
_cell.length_b   1.000
_cell.length_c   1.000
_cell.angle_alpha   90.00
_cell.angle_beta   90.00
_cell.angle_gamma   90.00
#
_symmetry.space_group_name_H-M   'P 1'
#
loop_
_entity.id
_entity.type
_entity.pdbx_description
1 polymer ?
#
loop_
_entity_poly.entity_id
_entity_poly.type
_entity_poly.pdbx_seq_one_letter_code
_entity_poly.pdbx_strand_id
1 'polypeptide(L)'
;MKTEHSTATLSNDETRWNALLSRDPSADGEFFYAVRTTGVFCRPSCASRQPRRENVEFFNTPQQAEAAGYRACKRCQPGSLSRELAIVERACKVLDADPQQRVTLAELSRAVHVSPFHLQRLFSRVVGVSPRQYQAARRADTLRGALQRGDDVTRAMHDAGFGSTSRMYDAAPAELGMTPSTYRRKGAGLVVHFATAQTALGIVLVAATAKGICKIAFGDNPAALEAELAQELSDAERIEDKARLAPFIVQIDAYLRGTREHFDLPLDISATAFQQRVWDALQRIPYGQTRSYTDIAETLGSPRAVRAVANACASNPVALAIPCHRVVHKDGALAGYRWGTARKVALLSAEKEHRVAAPLETVDAGDLG
;
A
#
# COMPACT_ATOMS: atom_id res chain seq x y z
N MET A 1 37.34 -15.79 16.53
CA MET A 1 37.16 -14.74 17.56
C MET A 1 36.80 -13.46 16.81
N LYS A 2 35.50 -13.11 16.77
CA LYS A 2 34.86 -11.99 17.52
C LYS A 2 35.55 -10.65 17.19
N THR A 3 34.93 -9.61 16.61
CA THR A 3 33.53 -9.11 16.57
C THR A 3 33.56 -7.91 15.59
N GLU A 4 32.68 -7.73 14.59
CA GLU A 4 31.33 -7.12 14.65
C GLU A 4 31.32 -5.76 15.39
N HIS A 5 30.76 -4.62 14.93
CA HIS A 5 29.70 -4.28 13.98
C HIS A 5 29.78 -2.77 13.67
N SER A 6 29.41 -2.33 12.46
CA SER A 6 29.13 -0.93 12.15
C SER A 6 27.82 -0.84 11.36
N THR A 7 26.73 -0.48 12.04
CA THR A 7 25.45 -0.07 11.46
C THR A 7 24.88 1.06 12.33
N ALA A 8 24.96 2.29 11.84
CA ALA A 8 24.47 3.49 12.52
C ALA A 8 22.93 3.52 12.51
N THR A 9 22.35 2.85 13.50
CA THR A 9 21.00 3.10 14.03
C THR A 9 21.14 4.21 15.08
N LEU A 10 20.07 4.92 15.48
CA LEU A 10 20.06 5.81 16.66
C LEU A 10 20.27 5.00 17.98
N SER A 11 21.40 4.31 18.09
CA SER A 11 21.68 3.25 19.08
C SER A 11 22.45 3.73 20.30
N ASN A 12 22.69 5.04 20.43
CA ASN A 12 23.43 5.58 21.57
C ASN A 12 22.50 6.39 22.49
N ASP A 13 22.54 6.05 23.77
CA ASP A 13 21.83 6.72 24.86
C ASP A 13 22.11 8.23 24.91
N GLU A 14 23.27 8.63 24.42
CA GLU A 14 23.71 10.02 24.32
C GLU A 14 22.94 10.81 23.25
N THR A 15 22.64 10.19 22.11
CA THR A 15 21.81 10.80 21.06
C THR A 15 20.36 10.96 21.53
N ARG A 16 19.83 9.93 22.22
CA ARG A 16 18.50 9.97 22.84
C ARG A 16 18.42 11.04 23.92
N TRP A 17 19.48 11.18 24.71
CA TRP A 17 19.59 12.24 25.70
C TRP A 17 19.60 13.64 25.09
N ASN A 18 20.37 13.85 24.02
CA ASN A 18 20.41 15.13 23.32
C ASN A 18 19.05 15.50 22.70
N ALA A 19 18.33 14.54 22.11
CA ALA A 19 16.98 14.75 21.58
C ALA A 19 15.96 15.10 22.68
N LEU A 20 16.11 14.52 23.88
CA LEU A 20 15.29 14.88 25.06
C LEU A 20 15.61 16.31 25.53
N LEU A 21 16.89 16.69 25.58
CA LEU A 21 17.30 18.03 26.00
C LEU A 21 16.78 19.12 25.05
N SER A 22 16.84 18.87 23.73
CA SER A 22 16.33 19.78 22.71
C SER A 22 14.81 19.74 22.55
N ARG A 23 14.12 18.78 23.21
CA ARG A 23 12.68 18.50 23.05
C ARG A 23 12.29 18.32 21.58
N ASP A 24 13.11 17.58 20.84
CA ASP A 24 12.95 17.40 19.40
C ASP A 24 11.63 16.68 19.05
N PRO A 25 10.69 17.35 18.36
CA PRO A 25 9.43 16.72 17.94
C PRO A 25 9.61 15.60 16.92
N SER A 26 10.73 15.57 16.18
CA SER A 26 11.02 14.52 15.19
C SER A 26 11.43 13.20 15.83
N ALA A 27 11.88 13.23 17.08
CA ALA A 27 12.23 12.04 17.87
C ALA A 27 11.01 11.37 18.53
N ASP A 28 9.84 11.99 18.48
CA ASP A 28 8.60 11.41 19.02
C ASP A 28 8.21 10.15 18.23
N GLY A 29 8.20 9.00 18.90
CA GLY A 29 7.86 7.70 18.31
C GLY A 29 9.07 6.84 17.92
N GLU A 30 10.27 7.42 17.91
CA GLU A 30 11.54 6.68 17.79
C GLU A 30 11.94 6.03 19.12
N PHE A 31 11.71 6.73 20.23
CA PHE A 31 11.91 6.20 21.58
C PHE A 31 11.03 6.93 22.61
N PHE A 32 11.02 6.40 23.83
CA PHE A 32 10.35 6.93 25.01
C PHE A 32 11.37 6.99 26.15
N TYR A 33 11.17 7.91 27.09
CA TYR A 33 12.02 8.00 28.27
C TYR A 33 11.17 7.89 29.53
N ALA A 34 11.66 7.18 30.54
CA ALA A 34 11.06 7.08 31.85
C ALA A 34 11.95 7.68 32.92
N VAL A 35 11.33 8.24 33.96
CA VAL A 35 12.03 8.89 35.07
C VAL A 35 11.83 8.06 36.33
N ARG A 36 12.90 7.38 36.78
CA ARG A 36 12.91 6.44 37.91
C ARG A 36 12.25 7.02 39.16
N THR A 37 12.58 8.25 39.52
CA THR A 37 12.08 8.91 40.74
C THR A 37 10.58 9.22 40.72
N THR A 38 9.98 9.37 39.54
CA THR A 38 8.54 9.70 39.41
C THR A 38 7.70 8.51 38.99
N GLY A 39 8.31 7.42 38.51
CA GLY A 39 7.60 6.29 37.94
C GLY A 39 6.81 6.64 36.66
N VAL A 40 7.19 7.70 35.95
CA VAL A 40 6.47 8.21 34.76
C VAL A 40 7.33 8.11 33.51
N PHE A 41 6.74 7.64 32.41
CA PHE A 41 7.36 7.70 31.07
C PHE A 41 6.68 8.71 30.13
N CYS A 42 7.46 9.23 29.18
CA CYS A 42 7.18 10.38 28.33
C CYS A 42 7.72 10.19 26.90
N ARG A 43 7.24 11.04 25.98
CA ARG A 43 7.84 11.27 24.65
C ARG A 43 9.00 12.28 24.76
N PRO A 44 10.03 12.24 23.88
CA PRO A 44 11.15 13.18 23.89
C PRO A 44 10.75 14.66 23.86
N SER A 45 9.71 15.02 23.11
CA SER A 45 9.22 16.41 23.01
C SER A 45 8.46 16.92 24.25
N CYS A 46 8.28 16.09 25.28
CA CYS A 46 7.41 16.41 26.41
C CYS A 46 7.86 17.67 27.17
N ALA A 47 6.95 18.64 27.31
CA ALA A 47 7.20 19.88 28.04
C ALA A 47 7.30 19.72 29.59
N SER A 48 7.36 18.49 30.10
CA SER A 48 7.63 18.23 31.52
C SER A 48 9.00 18.80 31.94
N ARG A 49 9.18 19.01 33.24
CA ARG A 49 10.47 19.43 33.81
C ARG A 49 11.54 18.42 33.41
N GLN A 50 12.69 18.90 32.97
CA GLN A 50 13.79 18.03 32.58
C GLN A 50 14.28 17.24 33.80
N PRO A 51 14.29 15.90 33.72
CA PRO A 51 14.83 15.04 34.76
C PRO A 51 16.36 15.11 34.79
N ARG A 52 16.98 14.65 35.88
CA ARG A 52 18.43 14.43 35.92
C ARG A 52 18.80 13.20 35.09
N ARG A 53 19.91 13.26 34.35
CA ARG A 53 20.38 12.18 33.45
C ARG A 53 20.44 10.81 34.12
N GLU A 54 20.91 10.77 35.36
CA GLU A 54 21.05 9.56 36.19
C GLU A 54 19.71 8.85 36.47
N ASN A 55 18.59 9.58 36.41
CA ASN A 55 17.26 9.05 36.71
C ASN A 55 16.47 8.68 35.44
N VAL A 56 17.08 8.75 34.25
CA VAL A 56 16.41 8.51 32.98
C VAL A 56 16.77 7.15 32.40
N GLU A 57 15.75 6.45 31.94
CA GLU A 57 15.82 5.17 31.23
C GLU A 57 15.08 5.29 29.89
N PHE A 58 15.61 4.70 28.83
CA PHE A 58 15.03 4.79 27.49
C PHE A 58 14.39 3.47 27.05
N PHE A 59 13.27 3.56 26.34
CA PHE A 59 12.49 2.45 25.81
C PHE A 59 12.17 2.68 24.34
N ASN A 60 12.06 1.62 23.54
CA ASN A 60 11.72 1.76 22.13
C ASN A 60 10.20 1.84 21.91
N THR A 61 9.41 1.27 22.83
CA THR A 61 7.95 1.30 22.75
C THR A 61 7.30 1.64 24.10
N PRO A 62 6.05 2.18 24.12
CA PRO A 62 5.32 2.42 25.35
C PRO A 62 5.10 1.15 26.18
N GLN A 63 4.87 0.01 25.51
CA GLN A 63 4.62 -1.27 26.15
C GLN A 63 5.84 -1.77 26.95
N GLN A 64 7.06 -1.49 26.49
CA GLN A 64 8.27 -1.83 27.23
C GLN A 64 8.39 -1.00 28.53
N ALA A 65 8.06 0.29 28.48
CA ALA A 65 8.06 1.14 29.66
C ALA A 65 6.97 0.72 30.67
N GLU A 66 5.79 0.35 30.19
CA GLU A 66 4.71 -0.15 31.04
C GLU A 66 5.05 -1.49 31.69
N ALA A 67 5.63 -2.44 30.94
CA ALA A 67 6.10 -3.71 31.46
C ALA A 67 7.21 -3.55 32.51
N ALA A 68 8.02 -2.49 32.40
CA ALA A 68 9.02 -2.10 33.40
C ALA A 68 8.43 -1.35 34.62
N GLY A 69 7.10 -1.22 34.71
CA GLY A 69 6.40 -0.65 35.86
C GLY A 69 6.17 0.87 35.80
N TYR A 70 6.48 1.53 34.67
CA TYR A 70 6.29 2.97 34.52
C TYR A 70 4.86 3.31 34.05
N ARG A 71 4.29 4.38 34.61
CA ARG A 71 2.99 4.92 34.21
C ARG A 71 3.12 5.95 33.11
N ALA A 72 2.21 5.94 32.13
CA ALA A 72 2.17 6.96 31.09
C ALA A 72 1.98 8.38 31.67
N CYS A 73 2.78 9.33 31.19
CA CYS A 73 2.66 10.74 31.54
C CYS A 73 1.27 11.27 31.18
N LYS A 74 0.58 11.91 32.14
CA LYS A 74 -0.74 12.49 31.89
C LYS A 74 -0.70 13.71 30.96
N ARG A 75 0.46 14.34 30.82
CA ARG A 75 0.64 15.56 30.01
C ARG A 75 0.90 15.25 28.54
N CYS A 76 1.91 14.45 28.23
CA CYS A 76 2.21 14.08 26.84
C CYS A 76 1.51 12.79 26.41
N GLN A 77 0.93 12.00 27.32
CA GLN A 77 0.17 10.78 27.02
C GLN A 77 0.85 9.91 25.94
N PRO A 78 2.07 9.41 26.21
CA PRO A 78 2.96 8.81 25.21
C PRO A 78 2.42 7.54 24.53
N GLY A 79 1.54 6.80 25.20
CA GLY A 79 0.82 5.66 24.61
C GLY A 79 -0.48 6.02 23.87
N SER A 80 -0.89 7.29 23.89
CA SER A 80 -2.08 7.75 23.17
C SER A 80 -1.71 8.26 21.79
N LEU A 81 -2.54 7.92 20.80
CA LEU A 81 -2.52 8.57 19.49
C LEU A 81 -2.52 10.09 19.70
N SER A 82 -1.73 10.85 18.92
CA SER A 82 -1.81 12.31 18.96
C SER A 82 -3.27 12.77 18.93
N ARG A 83 -3.63 13.86 19.62
CA ARG A 83 -5.02 14.35 19.68
C ARG A 83 -5.66 14.41 18.28
N GLU A 84 -4.88 14.86 17.31
CA GLU A 84 -5.19 14.89 15.89
C GLU A 84 -5.49 13.51 15.28
N LEU A 85 -4.66 12.51 15.56
CA LEU A 85 -4.90 11.11 15.17
C LEU A 85 -6.14 10.52 15.80
N ALA A 86 -6.36 10.76 17.09
CA ALA A 86 -7.53 10.26 17.79
C ALA A 86 -8.83 10.87 17.24
N ILE A 87 -8.79 12.13 16.80
CA ILE A 87 -9.90 12.78 16.09
C ILE A 87 -10.16 12.08 14.75
N VAL A 88 -9.12 11.81 13.98
CA VAL A 88 -9.25 11.14 12.68
C VAL A 88 -9.69 9.69 12.82
N GLU A 89 -9.19 8.95 13.80
CA GLU A 89 -9.59 7.57 14.07
C GLU A 89 -11.08 7.50 14.48
N ARG A 90 -11.53 8.41 15.35
CA ARG A 90 -12.96 8.53 15.67
C ARG A 90 -13.78 8.90 14.43
N ALA A 91 -13.26 9.78 13.57
CA ALA A 91 -13.93 10.12 12.33
C ALA A 91 -14.04 8.89 11.41
N CYS A 92 -12.97 8.11 11.21
CA CYS A 92 -13.04 6.87 10.44
C CYS A 92 -14.03 5.87 11.05
N LYS A 93 -14.02 5.68 12.37
CA LYS A 93 -15.00 4.81 13.06
C LYS A 93 -16.44 5.23 12.80
N VAL A 94 -16.75 6.53 12.82
CA VAL A 94 -18.08 7.05 12.48
C VAL A 94 -18.43 6.78 11.02
N LEU A 95 -17.46 6.93 10.11
CA LEU A 95 -17.66 6.68 8.68
C LEU A 95 -17.75 5.19 8.31
N ASP A 96 -17.12 4.32 9.10
CA ASP A 96 -17.07 2.87 8.90
C ASP A 96 -18.21 2.12 9.62
N ALA A 97 -18.90 2.77 10.57
CA ALA A 97 -19.97 2.15 11.37
C ALA A 97 -21.16 1.71 10.50
N ASP A 98 -21.53 2.54 9.52
CA ASP A 98 -22.52 2.20 8.51
C ASP A 98 -22.10 2.80 7.15
N PRO A 99 -21.50 2.00 6.26
CA PRO A 99 -21.12 2.45 4.92
C PRO A 99 -22.31 2.92 4.07
N GLN A 100 -23.54 2.55 4.40
CA GLN A 100 -24.76 2.94 3.67
C GLN A 100 -25.21 4.36 4.04
N GLN A 101 -24.92 4.79 5.27
CA GLN A 101 -25.31 6.09 5.77
C GLN A 101 -24.37 7.19 5.27
N ARG A 102 -24.93 8.22 4.62
CA ARG A 102 -24.17 9.42 4.27
C ARG A 102 -24.05 10.32 5.49
N VAL A 103 -22.82 10.58 5.91
CA VAL A 103 -22.52 11.50 7.00
C VAL A 103 -21.95 12.78 6.40
N THR A 104 -22.65 13.90 6.57
CA THR A 104 -22.16 15.21 6.15
C THR A 104 -20.94 15.62 6.96
N LEU A 105 -20.09 16.50 6.41
CA LEU A 105 -18.93 17.01 7.13
C LEU A 105 -19.34 17.68 8.47
N ALA A 106 -20.51 18.32 8.54
CA ALA A 106 -21.04 18.95 9.74
C ALA A 106 -21.55 17.95 10.79
N GLU A 107 -22.05 16.78 10.38
CA GLU A 107 -22.40 15.69 11.28
C GLU A 107 -21.17 15.00 11.82
N LEU A 108 -20.21 14.71 10.93
CA LEU A 108 -18.95 14.09 11.29
C LEU A 108 -18.16 14.99 12.26
N SER A 109 -18.16 16.31 12.02
CA SER A 109 -17.50 17.28 12.89
C SER A 109 -18.12 17.35 14.29
N ARG A 110 -19.45 17.24 14.40
CA ARG A 110 -20.16 17.13 15.68
C ARG A 110 -19.79 15.84 16.42
N ALA A 111 -19.73 14.72 15.72
CA ALA A 111 -19.38 13.42 16.29
C ALA A 111 -17.94 13.36 16.84
N VAL A 112 -17.02 14.15 16.28
CA VAL A 112 -15.61 14.19 16.73
C VAL A 112 -15.21 15.46 17.49
N HIS A 113 -16.18 16.35 17.76
CA HIS A 113 -16.03 17.60 18.53
C HIS A 113 -14.96 18.56 18.00
N VAL A 114 -14.95 18.80 16.69
CA VAL A 114 -14.08 19.80 16.03
C VAL A 114 -14.85 20.59 14.98
N SER A 115 -14.29 21.71 14.50
CA SER A 115 -14.92 22.48 13.42
C SER A 115 -14.83 21.72 12.08
N PRO A 116 -15.81 21.89 11.16
CA PRO A 116 -15.80 21.25 9.83
C PRO A 116 -14.53 21.52 9.03
N PHE A 117 -14.07 22.78 9.03
CA PHE A 117 -12.86 23.19 8.30
C PHE A 117 -11.59 22.54 8.87
N HIS A 118 -11.48 22.50 10.20
CA HIS A 118 -10.35 21.84 10.85
C HIS A 118 -10.37 20.33 10.58
N LEU A 119 -11.53 19.69 10.68
CA LEU A 119 -11.68 18.27 10.39
C LEU A 119 -11.31 17.92 8.95
N GLN A 120 -11.79 18.69 7.97
CA GLN A 120 -11.47 18.48 6.56
C GLN A 120 -9.95 18.48 6.34
N ARG A 121 -9.27 19.54 6.79
CA ARG A 121 -7.82 19.70 6.60
C ARG A 121 -7.04 18.63 7.35
N LEU A 122 -7.44 18.33 8.58
CA LEU A 122 -6.80 17.33 9.43
C LEU A 122 -6.96 15.92 8.85
N PHE A 123 -8.18 15.54 8.47
CA PHE A 123 -8.49 14.24 7.88
C PHE A 123 -7.77 14.07 6.54
N SER A 124 -7.80 15.06 5.65
CA SER A 124 -7.05 15.00 4.39
C SER A 124 -5.54 14.88 4.59
N ARG A 125 -4.97 15.58 5.57
CA ARG A 125 -3.54 15.48 5.89
C ARG A 125 -3.17 14.11 6.46
N VAL A 126 -4.04 13.48 7.24
CA VAL A 126 -3.75 12.22 7.94
C VAL A 126 -4.10 10.99 7.10
N VAL A 127 -5.22 11.02 6.39
CA VAL A 127 -5.77 9.90 5.61
C VAL A 127 -5.37 10.00 4.13
N GLY A 128 -4.93 11.17 3.67
CA GLY A 128 -4.52 11.42 2.28
C GLY A 128 -5.67 11.69 1.31
N VAL A 129 -6.92 11.67 1.78
CA VAL A 129 -8.15 11.99 1.04
C VAL A 129 -9.14 12.73 1.95
N SER A 130 -10.08 13.49 1.39
CA SER A 130 -11.14 14.14 2.19
C SER A 130 -12.12 13.13 2.80
N PRO A 131 -12.80 13.46 3.92
CA PRO A 131 -13.88 12.64 4.49
C PRO A 131 -14.95 12.23 3.48
N ARG A 132 -15.27 13.11 2.53
CA ARG A 132 -16.22 12.84 1.44
C ARG A 132 -15.70 11.77 0.49
N GLN A 133 -14.44 11.88 0.07
CA GLN A 133 -13.77 10.89 -0.78
C GLN A 133 -13.56 9.56 -0.05
N TYR A 134 -13.33 9.59 1.26
CA TYR A 134 -13.24 8.40 2.09
C TYR A 134 -14.57 7.64 2.12
N GLN A 135 -15.67 8.32 2.41
CA GLN A 135 -17.01 7.71 2.36
C GLN A 135 -17.35 7.18 0.96
N ALA A 136 -16.99 7.92 -0.09
CA ALA A 136 -17.13 7.46 -1.47
C ALA A 136 -16.40 6.15 -1.73
N ALA A 137 -15.15 6.04 -1.29
CA ALA A 137 -14.36 4.83 -1.43
C ALA A 137 -14.95 3.65 -0.65
N ARG A 138 -15.43 3.86 0.59
CA ARG A 138 -16.07 2.79 1.39
C ARG A 138 -17.37 2.30 0.77
N ARG A 139 -18.20 3.19 0.23
CA ARG A 139 -19.40 2.81 -0.55
C ARG A 139 -19.03 2.03 -1.81
N ALA A 140 -18.00 2.48 -2.52
CA ALA A 140 -17.48 1.78 -3.68
C ALA A 140 -16.99 0.37 -3.33
N ASP A 141 -16.33 0.18 -2.20
CA ASP A 141 -15.89 -1.13 -1.70
C ASP A 141 -17.07 -2.03 -1.30
N THR A 142 -18.07 -1.50 -0.60
CA THR A 142 -19.30 -2.25 -0.25
C THR A 142 -20.05 -2.70 -1.50
N LEU A 143 -20.21 -1.79 -2.46
CA LEU A 143 -20.81 -2.08 -3.76
C LEU A 143 -19.99 -3.14 -4.51
N ARG A 144 -18.66 -3.01 -4.53
CA ARG A 144 -17.75 -3.99 -5.16
C ARG A 144 -17.93 -5.37 -4.54
N GLY A 145 -17.98 -5.47 -3.21
CA GLY A 145 -18.18 -6.73 -2.50
C GLY A 145 -19.56 -7.37 -2.76
N ALA A 146 -20.63 -6.55 -2.82
CA ALA A 146 -21.97 -7.03 -3.17
C ALA A 146 -22.05 -7.55 -4.61
N LEU A 147 -21.44 -6.81 -5.55
CA LEU A 147 -21.37 -7.24 -6.95
C LEU A 147 -20.52 -8.50 -7.15
N GLN A 148 -19.44 -8.67 -6.36
CA GLN A 148 -18.63 -9.89 -6.36
C GLN A 148 -19.39 -11.13 -5.86
N ARG A 149 -20.38 -10.96 -4.98
CA ARG A 149 -21.26 -12.03 -4.49
C ARG A 149 -22.43 -12.35 -5.44
N GLY A 150 -22.61 -11.58 -6.51
CA GLY A 150 -23.68 -11.76 -7.49
C GLY A 150 -25.01 -11.07 -7.13
N ASP A 151 -25.00 -10.13 -6.18
CA ASP A 151 -26.19 -9.38 -5.79
C ASP A 151 -26.72 -8.50 -6.96
N ASP A 152 -28.04 -8.34 -7.08
CA ASP A 152 -28.64 -7.44 -8.09
C ASP A 152 -28.15 -6.00 -7.89
N VAL A 153 -27.65 -5.32 -8.93
CA VAL A 153 -27.11 -3.95 -8.93
C VAL A 153 -28.05 -2.96 -8.30
N THR A 154 -29.36 -3.05 -8.54
CA THR A 154 -30.30 -2.08 -7.96
C THR A 154 -30.30 -2.22 -6.45
N ARG A 155 -30.30 -3.47 -5.96
CA ARG A 155 -30.20 -3.82 -4.55
C ARG A 155 -28.81 -3.54 -3.98
N ALA A 156 -27.73 -3.90 -4.66
CA ALA A 156 -26.34 -3.69 -4.24
C ALA A 156 -25.98 -2.19 -4.18
N MET A 157 -26.53 -1.36 -5.07
CA MET A 157 -26.36 0.10 -5.04
C MET A 157 -27.19 0.73 -3.92
N HIS A 158 -28.41 0.24 -3.69
CA HIS A 158 -29.20 0.63 -2.53
C HIS A 158 -28.47 0.28 -1.22
N ASP A 159 -27.99 -0.96 -1.11
CA ASP A 159 -27.24 -1.51 0.02
C ASP A 159 -25.81 -0.95 0.14
N ALA A 160 -25.36 -0.14 -0.82
CA ALA A 160 -24.12 0.62 -0.74
C ALA A 160 -24.38 2.12 -0.47
N GLY A 161 -25.60 2.53 -0.16
CA GLY A 161 -25.93 3.91 0.23
C GLY A 161 -26.14 4.89 -0.94
N PHE A 162 -26.43 4.39 -2.16
CA PHE A 162 -26.80 5.23 -3.31
C PHE A 162 -28.32 5.47 -3.32
N GLY A 163 -28.81 6.40 -2.51
CA GLY A 163 -30.25 6.60 -2.26
C GLY A 163 -31.14 7.15 -3.39
N SER A 164 -30.70 7.29 -4.66
CA SER A 164 -31.61 7.67 -5.75
C SER A 164 -31.13 7.18 -7.13
N THR A 165 -32.02 6.61 -7.95
CA THR A 165 -31.76 6.10 -9.31
C THR A 165 -31.11 7.10 -10.26
N SER A 166 -31.44 8.39 -10.17
CA SER A 166 -30.79 9.43 -11.00
C SER A 166 -29.35 9.70 -10.57
N ARG A 167 -29.07 9.90 -9.27
CA ARG A 167 -27.69 10.08 -8.77
C ARG A 167 -26.85 8.79 -8.78
N MET A 168 -27.49 7.62 -8.93
CA MET A 168 -26.85 6.30 -9.05
C MET A 168 -26.02 6.19 -10.33
N TYR A 169 -26.51 6.69 -11.47
CA TYR A 169 -25.77 6.63 -12.74
C TYR A 169 -24.71 7.71 -12.89
N ASP A 170 -24.89 8.87 -12.23
CA ASP A 170 -23.97 10.01 -12.35
C ASP A 170 -22.78 9.97 -11.37
N ALA A 171 -22.99 9.52 -10.12
CA ALA A 171 -21.95 9.55 -9.09
C ALA A 171 -21.10 8.28 -9.04
N ALA A 172 -21.70 7.12 -9.34
CA ALA A 172 -21.01 5.84 -9.27
C ALA A 172 -19.82 5.71 -10.25
N PRO A 173 -19.85 6.25 -11.48
CA PRO A 173 -18.70 6.22 -12.38
C PRO A 173 -17.48 6.98 -11.86
N ALA A 174 -17.71 8.13 -11.22
CA ALA A 174 -16.65 8.96 -10.65
C ALA A 174 -16.04 8.35 -9.37
N GLU A 175 -16.84 7.62 -8.57
CA GLU A 175 -16.39 6.99 -7.32
C GLU A 175 -15.81 5.58 -7.53
N LEU A 176 -16.24 4.85 -8.57
CA LEU A 176 -15.76 3.50 -8.91
C LEU A 176 -14.67 3.50 -9.99
N GLY A 177 -14.45 4.62 -10.68
CA GLY A 177 -13.60 4.71 -11.88
C GLY A 177 -14.25 4.13 -13.16
N MET A 178 -15.49 3.63 -13.07
CA MET A 178 -16.31 3.13 -14.19
C MET A 178 -17.79 3.03 -13.80
N THR A 179 -18.70 3.00 -14.76
CA THR A 179 -20.13 2.76 -14.47
C THR A 179 -20.34 1.39 -13.79
N PRO A 180 -21.21 1.26 -12.76
CA PRO A 180 -21.54 -0.02 -12.12
C PRO A 180 -21.92 -1.14 -13.09
N SER A 181 -22.55 -0.77 -14.21
CA SER A 181 -22.89 -1.67 -15.32
C SER A 181 -21.66 -2.22 -16.07
N THR A 182 -20.56 -1.46 -16.15
CA THR A 182 -19.29 -1.94 -16.73
C THR A 182 -18.55 -2.87 -15.76
N TYR A 183 -18.65 -2.62 -14.45
CA TYR A 183 -18.10 -3.52 -13.44
C TYR A 183 -18.91 -4.82 -13.29
N ARG A 184 -20.25 -4.73 -13.39
CA ARG A 184 -21.18 -5.87 -13.40
C ARG A 184 -20.93 -6.83 -14.56
N ARG A 185 -20.37 -6.33 -15.66
CA ARG A 185 -20.34 -7.13 -16.87
C ARG A 185 -19.39 -8.31 -16.83
N LYS A 186 -18.47 -8.48 -15.86
CA LYS A 186 -17.51 -9.60 -15.87
C LYS A 186 -16.90 -9.89 -17.26
N GLY A 187 -16.73 -8.85 -18.09
CA GLY A 187 -16.33 -8.99 -19.49
C GLY A 187 -17.41 -9.00 -20.57
N ALA A 188 -18.71 -8.83 -20.31
CA ALA A 188 -19.75 -8.93 -21.34
C ALA A 188 -19.54 -7.90 -22.46
N GLY A 189 -19.34 -8.40 -23.67
CA GLY A 189 -18.96 -7.61 -24.85
C GLY A 189 -17.48 -7.22 -24.92
N LEU A 190 -16.64 -7.69 -23.99
CA LEU A 190 -15.18 -7.66 -24.07
C LEU A 190 -14.69 -8.99 -24.64
N VAL A 191 -13.84 -8.88 -25.66
CA VAL A 191 -13.01 -9.98 -26.14
C VAL A 191 -11.66 -9.90 -25.44
N VAL A 192 -11.27 -10.99 -24.80
CA VAL A 192 -10.02 -11.11 -24.05
C VAL A 192 -9.19 -12.23 -24.67
N HIS A 193 -8.07 -11.83 -25.25
CA HIS A 193 -7.09 -12.76 -25.80
C HIS A 193 -6.16 -13.18 -24.66
N PHE A 194 -5.94 -14.48 -24.48
CA PHE A 194 -5.02 -14.98 -23.47
C PHE A 194 -4.08 -16.04 -24.03
N ALA A 195 -2.93 -16.21 -23.38
CA ALA A 195 -2.02 -17.30 -23.67
C ALA A 195 -1.26 -17.70 -22.40
N THR A 196 -0.87 -18.96 -22.34
CA THR A 196 0.00 -19.51 -21.29
C THR A 196 1.36 -19.92 -21.87
N ALA A 197 2.42 -19.80 -21.05
CA ALA A 197 3.77 -20.22 -21.43
C ALA A 197 4.60 -20.66 -20.21
N GLN A 198 5.58 -21.53 -20.44
CA GLN A 198 6.55 -21.93 -19.42
C GLN A 198 7.60 -20.83 -19.22
N THR A 199 7.96 -20.56 -17.97
CA THR A 199 8.99 -19.60 -17.58
C THR A 199 9.85 -20.14 -16.43
N ALA A 200 10.90 -19.40 -16.05
CA ALA A 200 11.71 -19.71 -14.87
C ALA A 200 10.92 -19.69 -13.54
N LEU A 201 9.72 -19.09 -13.51
CA LEU A 201 8.84 -19.05 -12.33
C LEU A 201 7.64 -20.00 -12.43
N GLY A 202 7.69 -20.97 -13.35
CA GLY A 202 6.56 -21.83 -13.68
C GLY A 202 5.74 -21.27 -14.83
N ILE A 203 4.44 -21.52 -14.84
CA ILE A 203 3.54 -21.08 -15.90
C ILE A 203 3.19 -19.61 -15.71
N VAL A 204 3.30 -18.84 -16.79
CA VAL A 204 2.72 -17.50 -16.88
C VAL A 204 1.45 -17.55 -17.72
N LEU A 205 0.39 -16.86 -17.28
CA LEU A 205 -0.76 -16.50 -18.08
C LEU A 205 -0.71 -15.01 -18.35
N VAL A 206 -0.84 -14.62 -19.62
CA VAL A 206 -0.97 -13.23 -20.05
C VAL A 206 -2.33 -13.07 -20.73
N ALA A 207 -3.09 -12.05 -20.34
CA ALA A 207 -4.37 -11.72 -20.97
C ALA A 207 -4.42 -10.25 -21.38
N ALA A 208 -5.03 -9.98 -22.53
CA ALA A 208 -5.11 -8.67 -23.13
C ALA A 208 -6.50 -8.40 -23.73
N THR A 209 -6.95 -7.16 -23.60
CA THR A 209 -8.09 -6.61 -24.34
C THR A 209 -7.60 -5.95 -25.63
N ALA A 210 -8.51 -5.30 -26.36
CA ALA A 210 -8.14 -4.44 -27.49
C ALA A 210 -7.27 -3.23 -27.08
N LYS A 211 -7.29 -2.81 -25.81
CA LYS A 211 -6.56 -1.63 -25.32
C LYS A 211 -5.18 -1.96 -24.77
N GLY A 212 -4.98 -3.16 -24.24
CA GLY A 212 -3.72 -3.56 -23.61
C GLY A 212 -3.83 -4.79 -22.73
N ILE A 213 -2.72 -5.13 -22.07
CA ILE A 213 -2.59 -6.20 -21.08
C ILE A 213 -3.45 -5.87 -19.85
N CYS A 214 -4.40 -6.74 -19.54
CA CYS A 214 -5.26 -6.61 -18.37
C CYS A 214 -4.87 -7.58 -17.25
N LYS A 215 -4.13 -8.67 -17.55
CA LYS A 215 -3.68 -9.63 -16.54
C LYS A 215 -2.33 -10.26 -16.90
N ILE A 216 -1.46 -10.38 -15.90
CA ILE A 216 -0.26 -11.23 -15.92
C ILE A 216 -0.25 -11.99 -14.61
N ALA A 217 -0.34 -13.31 -14.67
CA ALA A 217 -0.40 -14.17 -13.49
C ALA A 217 0.57 -15.35 -13.60
N PHE A 218 1.14 -15.76 -12.47
CA PHE A 218 2.01 -16.94 -12.38
C PHE A 218 1.36 -18.05 -11.58
N GLY A 219 1.62 -19.29 -11.97
CA GLY A 219 1.14 -20.48 -11.28
C GLY A 219 1.89 -21.73 -11.72
N ASP A 220 1.48 -22.87 -11.17
CA ASP A 220 2.10 -24.16 -11.46
C ASP A 220 1.27 -25.00 -12.47
N ASN A 221 0.01 -24.61 -12.70
CA ASN A 221 -0.91 -25.32 -13.57
C ASN A 221 -1.61 -24.33 -14.52
N PRO A 222 -1.50 -24.49 -15.85
CA PRO A 222 -2.15 -23.61 -16.82
C PRO A 222 -3.68 -23.63 -16.68
N ALA A 223 -4.29 -24.80 -16.47
CA ALA A 223 -5.74 -24.93 -16.34
C ALA A 223 -6.29 -24.19 -15.12
N ALA A 224 -5.52 -24.11 -14.02
CA ALA A 224 -5.90 -23.36 -12.84
C ALA A 224 -5.89 -21.84 -13.12
N LEU A 225 -4.86 -21.33 -13.81
CA LEU A 225 -4.78 -19.92 -14.20
C LEU A 225 -5.89 -19.52 -15.16
N GLU A 226 -6.22 -20.40 -16.11
CA GLU A 226 -7.33 -20.21 -17.04
C GLU A 226 -8.69 -20.22 -16.32
N ALA A 227 -8.88 -21.12 -15.35
CA ALA A 227 -10.07 -21.14 -14.51
C ALA A 227 -10.20 -19.87 -13.65
N GLU A 228 -9.10 -19.35 -13.10
CA GLU A 228 -9.10 -18.07 -12.39
C GLU A 228 -9.46 -16.90 -13.32
N LEU A 229 -8.91 -16.87 -14.54
CA LEU A 229 -9.30 -15.88 -15.57
C LEU A 229 -10.79 -16.03 -15.92
N ALA A 230 -11.29 -17.26 -16.03
CA ALA A 230 -12.69 -17.55 -16.28
C ALA A 230 -13.61 -17.04 -15.18
N GLN A 231 -13.20 -17.21 -13.93
CA GLN A 231 -13.97 -16.76 -12.78
C GLN A 231 -14.00 -15.23 -12.67
N GLU A 232 -12.86 -14.58 -12.93
CA GLU A 232 -12.72 -13.13 -12.88
C GLU A 232 -13.45 -12.43 -14.05
N LEU A 233 -13.45 -13.05 -15.24
CA LEU A 233 -14.04 -12.53 -16.47
C LEU A 233 -15.06 -13.52 -17.06
N SER A 234 -16.06 -13.93 -16.25
CA SER A 234 -16.98 -15.02 -16.63
C SER A 234 -17.88 -14.72 -17.82
N ASP A 235 -18.11 -13.45 -18.13
CA ASP A 235 -18.96 -13.04 -19.25
C ASP A 235 -18.13 -12.43 -20.40
N ALA A 236 -16.79 -12.42 -20.30
CA ALA A 236 -15.90 -12.13 -21.42
C ALA A 236 -15.91 -13.29 -22.42
N GLU A 237 -15.88 -12.94 -23.70
CA GLU A 237 -15.41 -13.86 -24.73
C GLU A 237 -13.90 -14.01 -24.55
N ARG A 238 -13.46 -15.22 -24.18
CA ARG A 238 -12.05 -15.53 -23.90
C ARG A 238 -11.52 -16.40 -25.03
N ILE A 239 -10.51 -15.89 -25.73
CA ILE A 239 -9.92 -16.54 -26.91
C ILE A 239 -8.45 -16.85 -26.59
N GLU A 240 -8.06 -18.12 -26.71
CA GLU A 240 -6.65 -18.48 -26.63
C GLU A 240 -5.94 -18.00 -27.91
N ASP A 241 -4.94 -17.12 -27.78
CA ASP A 241 -4.26 -16.49 -28.91
C ASP A 241 -2.76 -16.32 -28.61
N LYS A 242 -2.02 -17.41 -28.80
CA LYS A 242 -0.57 -17.47 -28.57
C LYS A 242 0.19 -16.51 -29.47
N ALA A 243 -0.22 -16.37 -30.73
CA ALA A 243 0.48 -15.55 -31.70
C ALA A 243 0.43 -14.06 -31.30
N ARG A 244 -0.76 -13.57 -30.92
CA ARG A 244 -0.93 -12.18 -30.48
C ARG A 244 -0.20 -11.88 -29.17
N LEU A 245 -0.10 -12.85 -28.26
CA LEU A 245 0.47 -12.67 -26.93
C LEU A 245 1.98 -12.96 -26.89
N ALA A 246 2.53 -13.62 -27.92
CA ALA A 246 3.95 -14.00 -28.00
C ALA A 246 4.93 -12.83 -27.77
N PRO A 247 4.75 -11.62 -28.35
CA PRO A 247 5.66 -10.51 -28.10
C PRO A 247 5.76 -10.11 -26.62
N PHE A 248 4.66 -10.20 -25.88
CA PHE A 248 4.63 -9.87 -24.45
C PHE A 248 5.26 -10.98 -23.59
N ILE A 249 5.00 -12.24 -23.95
CA ILE A 249 5.62 -13.40 -23.28
C ILE A 249 7.14 -13.36 -23.46
N VAL A 250 7.64 -13.00 -24.65
CA VAL A 250 9.08 -12.82 -24.91
C VAL A 250 9.68 -11.72 -24.03
N GLN A 251 8.97 -10.60 -23.81
CA GLN A 251 9.43 -9.57 -22.90
C GLN A 251 9.51 -10.05 -21.45
N ILE A 252 8.50 -10.82 -20.98
CA ILE A 252 8.48 -11.42 -19.64
C ILE A 252 9.66 -12.36 -19.45
N ASP A 253 9.91 -13.22 -20.44
CA ASP A 253 11.00 -14.18 -20.41
C ASP A 253 12.39 -13.50 -20.46
N ALA A 254 12.55 -12.46 -21.28
CA ALA A 254 13.75 -11.61 -21.28
C ALA A 254 13.98 -10.91 -19.93
N TYR A 255 12.90 -10.43 -19.30
CA TYR A 255 12.97 -9.82 -17.97
C TYR A 255 13.42 -10.82 -16.91
N LEU A 256 12.84 -12.03 -16.91
CA LEU A 256 13.21 -13.08 -15.97
C LEU A 256 14.66 -13.55 -16.14
N ARG A 257 15.24 -13.41 -17.33
CA ARG A 257 16.66 -13.67 -17.63
C ARG A 257 17.59 -12.49 -17.38
N GLY A 258 17.07 -11.32 -16.99
CA GLY A 258 17.88 -10.12 -16.79
C GLY A 258 18.39 -9.45 -18.06
N THR A 259 17.97 -9.90 -19.25
CA THR A 259 18.32 -9.22 -20.51
C THR A 259 17.41 -8.03 -20.80
N ARG A 260 16.48 -7.73 -19.88
CA ARG A 260 15.56 -6.60 -19.91
C ARG A 260 15.21 -6.17 -18.48
N GLU A 261 15.35 -4.87 -18.17
CA GLU A 261 15.00 -4.33 -16.84
C GLU A 261 13.67 -3.57 -16.81
N HIS A 262 13.18 -3.16 -17.98
CA HIS A 262 11.97 -2.32 -18.12
C HIS A 262 10.93 -2.97 -19.03
N PHE A 263 9.66 -2.92 -18.63
CA PHE A 263 8.54 -3.30 -19.48
C PHE A 263 8.05 -2.11 -20.28
N ASP A 264 7.77 -2.33 -21.56
CA ASP A 264 7.01 -1.41 -22.39
C ASP A 264 5.75 -2.16 -22.83
N LEU A 265 4.80 -2.24 -21.90
CA LEU A 265 3.55 -2.99 -22.07
C LEU A 265 2.38 -2.01 -21.99
N PRO A 266 1.48 -1.96 -23.00
CA PRO A 266 0.26 -1.19 -22.88
C PRO A 266 -0.62 -1.86 -21.81
N LEU A 267 -0.87 -1.20 -20.69
CA LEU A 267 -1.69 -1.75 -19.59
C LEU A 267 -3.14 -1.25 -19.70
N ASP A 268 -4.10 -2.18 -19.64
CA ASP A 268 -5.53 -1.89 -19.53
C ASP A 268 -6.03 -2.41 -18.18
N ILE A 269 -5.67 -1.67 -17.13
CA ILE A 269 -5.95 -2.03 -15.74
C ILE A 269 -6.84 -0.98 -15.09
N SER A 270 -7.81 -1.44 -14.30
CA SER A 270 -8.71 -0.56 -13.55
C SER A 270 -8.21 -0.39 -12.12
N ALA A 271 -7.95 0.86 -11.72
CA ALA A 271 -7.43 1.21 -10.41
C ALA A 271 -8.29 2.30 -9.74
N THR A 272 -8.45 2.24 -8.42
CA THR A 272 -8.83 3.44 -7.65
C THR A 272 -7.71 4.48 -7.71
N ALA A 273 -8.03 5.76 -7.48
CA ALA A 273 -7.00 6.81 -7.44
C ALA A 273 -5.88 6.53 -6.42
N PHE A 274 -6.17 5.83 -5.31
CA PHE A 274 -5.14 5.40 -4.37
C PHE A 274 -4.28 4.27 -4.94
N GLN A 275 -4.90 3.22 -5.51
CA GLN A 275 -4.17 2.13 -6.16
C GLN A 275 -3.30 2.61 -7.30
N GLN A 276 -3.79 3.51 -8.16
CA GLN A 276 -3.01 4.09 -9.25
C GLN A 276 -1.73 4.75 -8.71
N ARG A 277 -1.87 5.62 -7.71
CA ARG A 277 -0.71 6.27 -7.08
C ARG A 277 0.28 5.27 -6.50
N VAL A 278 -0.21 4.21 -5.83
CA VAL A 278 0.65 3.14 -5.32
C VAL A 278 1.36 2.44 -6.47
N TRP A 279 0.64 1.99 -7.49
CA TRP A 279 1.21 1.26 -8.62
C TRP A 279 2.21 2.11 -9.42
N ASP A 280 1.97 3.40 -9.57
CA ASP A 280 2.95 4.34 -10.14
C ASP A 280 4.20 4.43 -9.27
N ALA A 281 4.05 4.44 -7.94
CA ALA A 281 5.20 4.42 -7.04
C ALA A 281 5.97 3.09 -7.12
N LEU A 282 5.27 1.96 -7.30
CA LEU A 282 5.90 0.66 -7.51
C LEU A 282 6.72 0.61 -8.80
N GLN A 283 6.17 1.11 -9.91
CA GLN A 283 6.87 1.15 -11.20
C GLN A 283 8.14 2.00 -11.19
N ARG A 284 8.23 2.97 -10.26
CA ARG A 284 9.45 3.79 -10.06
C ARG A 284 10.53 3.10 -9.24
N ILE A 285 10.27 1.94 -8.63
CA ILE A 285 11.30 1.18 -7.93
C ILE A 285 12.22 0.55 -8.98
N PRO A 286 13.53 0.87 -9.02
CA PRO A 286 14.43 0.33 -10.04
C PRO A 286 14.60 -1.19 -9.95
N TYR A 287 15.02 -1.80 -11.05
CA TYR A 287 15.36 -3.22 -11.10
C TYR A 287 16.46 -3.57 -10.10
N GLY A 288 16.28 -4.67 -9.36
CA GLY A 288 17.21 -5.10 -8.30
C GLY A 288 17.20 -4.24 -7.05
N GLN A 289 16.22 -3.34 -6.88
CA GLN A 289 16.01 -2.56 -5.65
C GLN A 289 14.71 -2.93 -4.96
N THR A 290 14.68 -2.75 -3.65
CA THR A 290 13.48 -2.93 -2.82
C THR A 290 13.11 -1.64 -2.09
N ARG A 291 11.84 -1.56 -1.68
CA ARG A 291 11.31 -0.52 -0.79
C ARG A 291 10.44 -1.16 0.27
N SER A 292 10.34 -0.54 1.43
CA SER A 292 9.39 -0.97 2.46
C SER A 292 7.98 -0.45 2.17
N TYR A 293 6.95 -1.11 2.71
CA TYR A 293 5.58 -0.56 2.66
C TYR A 293 5.49 0.84 3.27
N THR A 294 6.33 1.13 4.27
CA THR A 294 6.44 2.44 4.90
C THR A 294 7.04 3.46 3.93
N ASP A 295 8.12 3.11 3.21
CA ASP A 295 8.78 4.00 2.26
C ASP A 295 7.80 4.42 1.15
N ILE A 296 6.98 3.47 0.67
CA ILE A 296 5.94 3.76 -0.33
C ILE A 296 4.86 4.68 0.28
N ALA A 297 4.41 4.40 1.50
CA ALA A 297 3.42 5.24 2.17
C ALA A 297 3.93 6.68 2.38
N GLU A 298 5.21 6.84 2.72
CA GLU A 298 5.89 8.13 2.86
C GLU A 298 6.04 8.87 1.52
N THR A 299 6.46 8.17 0.47
CA THR A 299 6.58 8.72 -0.90
C THR A 299 5.23 9.27 -1.40
N LEU A 300 4.12 8.64 -0.99
CA LEU A 300 2.77 9.08 -1.31
C LEU A 300 2.24 10.21 -0.41
N GLY A 301 3.07 10.76 0.48
CA GLY A 301 2.69 11.79 1.45
C GLY A 301 1.68 11.28 2.49
N SER A 302 1.58 9.96 2.67
CA SER A 302 0.62 9.31 3.55
C SER A 302 1.30 8.27 4.46
N PRO A 303 2.24 8.65 5.37
CA PRO A 303 3.09 7.71 6.12
C PRO A 303 2.33 6.66 6.96
N ARG A 304 1.06 6.94 7.27
CA ARG A 304 0.19 6.04 8.06
C ARG A 304 -0.61 5.05 7.22
N ALA A 305 -0.54 5.14 5.89
CA ALA A 305 -1.31 4.32 4.96
C ALA A 305 -0.67 2.95 4.65
N VAL A 306 0.27 2.47 5.47
CA VAL A 306 1.04 1.24 5.24
C VAL A 306 0.16 0.03 4.90
N ARG A 307 -0.94 -0.19 5.64
CA ARG A 307 -1.87 -1.29 5.38
C ARG A 307 -2.64 -1.13 4.06
N ALA A 308 -3.02 0.10 3.71
CA ALA A 308 -3.68 0.39 2.45
C ALA A 308 -2.74 0.16 1.26
N VAL A 309 -1.46 0.53 1.41
CA VAL A 309 -0.41 0.20 0.43
C VAL A 309 -0.26 -1.31 0.28
N ALA A 310 -0.22 -2.06 1.38
CA ALA A 310 -0.13 -3.52 1.33
C ALA A 310 -1.30 -4.16 0.56
N ASN A 311 -2.53 -3.69 0.81
CA ASN A 311 -3.71 -4.14 0.07
C ASN A 311 -3.63 -3.78 -1.43
N ALA A 312 -3.17 -2.57 -1.76
CA ALA A 312 -2.98 -2.15 -3.15
C ALA A 312 -1.94 -3.03 -3.87
N CYS A 313 -0.84 -3.40 -3.20
CA CYS A 313 0.14 -4.35 -3.73
C CYS A 313 -0.46 -5.75 -3.95
N ALA A 314 -1.28 -6.24 -3.02
CA ALA A 314 -1.94 -7.54 -3.13
C ALA A 314 -2.99 -7.59 -4.25
N SER A 315 -3.61 -6.43 -4.56
CA SER A 315 -4.61 -6.31 -5.63
C SER A 315 -4.04 -6.19 -7.04
N ASN A 316 -2.71 -6.16 -7.20
CA ASN A 316 -2.05 -6.03 -8.51
C ASN A 316 -2.50 -7.16 -9.47
N PRO A 317 -3.08 -6.82 -10.65
CA PRO A 317 -3.49 -7.81 -11.65
C PRO A 317 -2.38 -8.19 -12.65
N VAL A 318 -1.29 -7.42 -12.72
CA VAL A 318 -0.23 -7.57 -13.73
C VAL A 318 1.13 -7.77 -13.05
N ALA A 319 1.46 -9.02 -12.74
CA ALA A 319 2.77 -9.40 -12.21
C ALA A 319 3.92 -8.85 -13.08
N LEU A 320 5.03 -8.49 -12.44
CA LEU A 320 6.25 -7.92 -13.04
C LEU A 320 6.08 -6.53 -13.66
N ALA A 321 5.04 -6.30 -14.47
CA ALA A 321 4.75 -5.00 -15.06
C ALA A 321 4.48 -3.93 -13.98
N ILE A 322 3.72 -4.30 -12.94
CA ILE A 322 3.72 -3.57 -11.67
C ILE A 322 4.55 -4.40 -10.67
N PRO A 323 5.74 -3.94 -10.26
CA PRO A 323 6.70 -4.78 -9.54
C PRO A 323 6.40 -4.83 -8.03
N CYS A 324 5.22 -5.34 -7.65
CA CYS A 324 4.81 -5.44 -6.25
C CYS A 324 5.66 -6.43 -5.42
N HIS A 325 6.43 -7.31 -6.08
CA HIS A 325 7.43 -8.18 -5.43
C HIS A 325 8.61 -7.41 -4.84
N ARG A 326 8.88 -6.18 -5.31
CA ARG A 326 9.95 -5.31 -4.77
C ARG A 326 9.60 -4.65 -3.43
N VAL A 327 8.36 -4.81 -2.95
CA VAL A 327 7.93 -4.26 -1.65
C VAL A 327 8.07 -5.31 -0.55
N VAL A 328 8.79 -4.95 0.51
CA VAL A 328 9.10 -5.83 1.65
C VAL A 328 8.73 -5.17 2.98
N HIS A 329 8.81 -5.90 4.10
CA HIS A 329 8.69 -5.30 5.42
C HIS A 329 9.92 -4.45 5.76
N LYS A 330 9.79 -3.53 6.73
CA LYS A 330 10.86 -2.61 7.12
C LYS A 330 12.09 -3.33 7.71
N ASP A 331 11.88 -4.49 8.32
CA ASP A 331 12.92 -5.40 8.83
C ASP A 331 13.55 -6.28 7.74
N GLY A 332 13.16 -6.10 6.48
CA GLY A 332 13.60 -6.93 5.36
C GLY A 332 12.84 -8.25 5.24
N ALA A 333 11.89 -8.54 6.13
CA ALA A 333 11.09 -9.75 6.05
C ALA A 333 10.19 -9.74 4.80
N LEU A 334 9.97 -10.92 4.22
CA LEU A 334 9.11 -11.09 3.07
C LEU A 334 7.65 -11.10 3.50
N ALA A 335 6.89 -10.13 2.99
CA ALA A 335 5.44 -10.17 3.03
C ALA A 335 4.88 -11.16 2.01
N GLY A 336 3.59 -11.49 2.18
CA GLY A 336 2.83 -12.28 1.21
C GLY A 336 2.96 -11.73 -0.22
N TYR A 337 2.87 -12.65 -1.19
CA TYR A 337 2.87 -12.35 -2.61
C TYR A 337 1.72 -13.10 -3.25
N ARG A 338 0.96 -12.42 -4.13
CA ARG A 338 -0.25 -12.98 -4.74
C ARG A 338 0.01 -14.32 -5.43
N TRP A 339 1.19 -14.48 -6.03
CA TRP A 339 1.59 -15.69 -6.75
C TRP A 339 2.56 -16.59 -5.97
N GLY A 340 2.66 -16.39 -4.66
CA GLY A 340 3.44 -17.22 -3.74
C GLY A 340 4.80 -16.66 -3.34
N THR A 341 5.16 -16.80 -2.06
CA THR A 341 6.39 -16.25 -1.50
C THR A 341 7.66 -16.81 -2.15
N ALA A 342 7.65 -18.08 -2.57
CA ALA A 342 8.77 -18.69 -3.29
C ALA A 342 9.12 -17.95 -4.59
N ARG A 343 8.11 -17.55 -5.38
CA ARG A 343 8.32 -16.75 -6.60
C ARG A 343 8.87 -15.36 -6.30
N LYS A 344 8.41 -14.73 -5.21
CA LYS A 344 8.92 -13.44 -4.76
C LYS A 344 10.40 -13.52 -4.37
N VAL A 345 10.80 -14.57 -3.65
CA VAL A 345 12.22 -14.84 -3.33
C VAL A 345 13.03 -14.99 -4.61
N ALA A 346 12.60 -15.87 -5.52
CA ALA A 346 13.30 -16.13 -6.77
C ALA A 346 13.50 -14.86 -7.61
N LEU A 347 12.46 -14.03 -7.72
CA LEU A 347 12.53 -12.74 -8.39
C LEU A 347 13.56 -11.81 -7.74
N LEU A 348 13.46 -11.58 -6.43
CA LEU A 348 14.37 -10.68 -5.72
C LEU A 348 15.84 -11.11 -5.82
N SER A 349 16.10 -12.42 -5.74
CA SER A 349 17.44 -12.99 -5.91
C SER A 349 17.96 -12.78 -7.33
N ALA A 350 17.18 -13.16 -8.36
CA ALA A 350 17.56 -13.01 -9.75
C ALA A 350 17.82 -11.54 -10.12
N GLU A 351 16.96 -10.61 -9.70
CA GLU A 351 17.16 -9.18 -9.96
C GLU A 351 18.44 -8.65 -9.31
N LYS A 352 18.76 -9.11 -8.11
CA LYS A 352 19.98 -8.72 -7.40
C LYS A 352 21.23 -9.29 -8.08
N GLU A 353 21.19 -10.54 -8.52
CA GLU A 353 22.29 -11.20 -9.24
C GLU A 353 22.58 -10.54 -10.58
N HIS A 354 21.55 -10.29 -11.40
CA HIS A 354 21.70 -9.64 -12.70
C HIS A 354 22.29 -8.22 -12.57
N ARG A 355 21.88 -7.48 -11.54
CA ARG A 355 22.44 -6.15 -11.27
C ARG A 355 23.92 -6.18 -10.88
N VAL A 356 24.36 -7.21 -10.16
CA VAL A 356 25.78 -7.38 -9.79
C VAL A 356 26.62 -7.84 -10.98
N ALA A 357 26.02 -8.59 -11.91
CA ALA A 357 26.68 -9.09 -13.12
C ALA A 357 26.86 -8.03 -14.22
N ALA A 358 26.11 -6.91 -14.19
CA ALA A 358 26.31 -5.77 -15.08
C ALA A 358 27.41 -4.84 -14.51
N PRO A 359 28.60 -4.74 -15.14
CA PRO A 359 29.63 -3.80 -14.68
C PRO A 359 29.14 -2.36 -14.86
N LEU A 360 29.56 -1.46 -13.95
CA LEU A 360 29.52 -0.03 -14.17
C LEU A 360 30.27 0.26 -15.47
N GLU A 361 29.57 0.61 -16.54
CA GLU A 361 30.19 1.29 -17.67
C GLU A 361 30.77 2.59 -17.12
N THR A 362 32.07 2.59 -16.87
CA THR A 362 32.87 3.79 -16.70
C THR A 362 32.70 4.60 -17.98
N VAL A 363 31.95 5.69 -17.88
CA VAL A 363 31.96 6.74 -18.88
C VAL A 363 33.39 7.27 -18.93
N ASP A 364 34.14 6.78 -19.89
CA ASP A 364 35.51 7.22 -20.15
C ASP A 364 35.43 8.67 -20.63
N ALA A 365 35.84 9.59 -19.77
CA ALA A 365 36.04 10.98 -20.13
C ALA A 365 37.34 11.07 -20.93
N GLY A 366 37.25 10.84 -22.23
CA GLY A 366 38.35 11.03 -23.15
C GLY A 366 37.83 11.20 -24.57
N ASP A 367 37.60 12.44 -24.99
CA ASP A 367 38.27 13.02 -26.17
C ASP A 367 37.82 14.48 -26.38
N LEU A 368 38.52 15.43 -25.77
CA LEU A 368 38.63 16.83 -26.22
C LEU A 368 39.93 17.40 -25.65
N GLY A 369 40.99 17.43 -26.47
CA GLY A 369 42.19 18.23 -26.21
C GLY A 369 43.49 17.55 -26.58
#